data_AF-A0A5B1BFV3-F1
#
_entry.id   AF-A0A5B1BFV3-F1
#
_cell.length_a   1.000
_cell.length_b   1.000
_cell.length_c   1.000
_cell.angle_alpha   90.00
_cell.angle_beta   90.00
_cell.angle_gamma   90.00
#
_symmetry.space_group_name_H-M   'P 1'
#
loop_
_entity.id
_entity.type
_entity.pdbx_description
1 polymer ?
#
loop_
_entity_poly.entity_id
_entity_poly.type
_entity_poly.pdbx_seq_one_letter_code
_entity_poly.pdbx_strand_id
1 'polypeptide(L)'
;MMSKIFMILSFIFLYSSCQETKTIYIASQMKDCQGVGPQKCLLVRESPEAEWQFFYDQIEGFEYEEGYKYKIKVSISSIKNPLEDGSSLQYKLIKVISKQKNQSIAQNTSEKQNDLEFEYEALSRGYFFKAKIDKNTITSFKDRNLNNKVSKDCSKSDWNTLLSLAEDIELTELSKLKAPGEKRFFDGAAHAILKVTSGNKTYISANFDHGDPPDEIKLLVNQILSLSESIE
;
A
#
# COMPACT_ATOMS: atom_id res chain seq x y z
N MET A 1 -54.02 -48.53 -25.77
CA MET A 1 -53.55 -47.15 -25.95
C MET A 1 -52.89 -46.69 -24.65
N MET A 2 -51.64 -46.22 -24.74
CA MET A 2 -51.00 -45.17 -23.90
C MET A 2 -50.96 -45.40 -22.36
N SER A 3 -49.90 -45.11 -21.61
CA SER A 3 -48.68 -44.35 -21.89
C SER A 3 -47.60 -44.75 -20.87
N LYS A 4 -46.35 -44.76 -21.33
CA LYS A 4 -45.14 -44.81 -20.48
C LYS A 4 -45.01 -43.48 -19.73
N ILE A 5 -44.67 -43.51 -18.44
CA ILE A 5 -44.07 -42.37 -17.73
C ILE A 5 -42.76 -42.86 -17.12
N PHE A 6 -41.66 -42.42 -17.72
CA PHE A 6 -40.30 -42.62 -17.24
C PHE A 6 -39.93 -41.34 -16.48
N MET A 7 -39.93 -41.40 -15.16
CA MET A 7 -39.58 -40.28 -14.30
C MET A 7 -38.05 -40.24 -14.16
N ILE A 8 -37.41 -39.42 -15.00
CA ILE A 8 -35.97 -39.15 -14.93
C ILE A 8 -35.75 -38.16 -13.79
N LEU A 9 -35.29 -38.65 -12.64
CA LEU A 9 -34.81 -37.84 -11.54
C LEU A 9 -33.42 -37.27 -11.93
N SER A 10 -33.41 -36.08 -12.52
CA SER A 10 -32.18 -35.32 -12.76
C SER A 10 -31.68 -34.77 -11.42
N PHE A 11 -30.70 -35.46 -10.85
CA PHE A 11 -29.96 -34.99 -9.67
C PHE A 11 -28.94 -33.94 -10.16
N ILE A 12 -29.35 -32.68 -10.22
CA ILE A 12 -28.47 -31.55 -10.50
C ILE A 12 -27.57 -31.35 -9.29
N PHE A 13 -26.38 -31.97 -9.32
CA PHE A 13 -25.28 -31.68 -8.39
C PHE A 13 -24.79 -30.26 -8.68
N LEU A 14 -25.25 -29.28 -7.90
CA LEU A 14 -24.66 -27.95 -7.84
C LEU A 14 -23.28 -28.07 -7.18
N TYR A 15 -22.24 -28.32 -7.98
CA TYR A 15 -20.85 -28.18 -7.57
C TYR A 15 -20.56 -26.67 -7.38
N SER A 16 -20.82 -26.17 -6.18
CA SER A 16 -20.33 -24.86 -5.77
C SER A 16 -18.82 -24.95 -5.52
N SER A 17 -18.02 -24.74 -6.57
CA SER A 17 -16.58 -24.53 -6.43
C SER A 17 -16.35 -23.29 -5.58
N CYS A 18 -15.77 -23.46 -4.39
CA CYS A 18 -15.41 -22.35 -3.51
C CYS A 18 -14.14 -21.69 -4.08
N GLN A 19 -14.31 -20.71 -4.97
CA GLN A 19 -13.22 -19.87 -5.46
C GLN A 19 -13.16 -18.59 -4.63
N GLU A 20 -12.10 -18.46 -3.83
CA GLU A 20 -11.82 -17.21 -3.12
C GLU A 20 -11.16 -16.22 -4.07
N THR A 21 -11.43 -14.93 -3.90
CA THR A 21 -10.82 -13.89 -4.72
C THR A 21 -10.08 -12.89 -3.83
N LYS A 22 -8.83 -12.60 -4.16
CA LYS A 22 -7.95 -11.76 -3.34
C LYS A 22 -7.23 -10.70 -4.15
N THR A 23 -6.93 -9.58 -3.49
CA THR A 23 -6.01 -8.56 -4.03
C THR A 23 -4.64 -8.78 -3.42
N ILE A 24 -3.61 -8.82 -4.25
CA ILE A 24 -2.22 -9.03 -3.83
C ILE A 24 -1.37 -7.90 -4.39
N TYR A 25 -0.47 -7.39 -3.56
CA TYR A 25 0.56 -6.43 -3.94
C TYR A 25 1.86 -7.18 -4.15
N ILE A 26 2.59 -6.90 -5.24
CA ILE A 26 3.85 -7.56 -5.60
C ILE A 26 4.95 -6.51 -5.68
N ALA A 27 6.06 -6.74 -4.98
CA ALA A 27 7.20 -5.84 -4.97
C ALA A 27 7.92 -5.82 -6.33
N SER A 28 8.73 -4.77 -6.56
CA SER A 28 9.48 -4.58 -7.80
C SER A 28 10.77 -5.37 -7.91
N GLN A 29 11.12 -6.15 -6.90
CA GLN A 29 12.29 -7.00 -6.90
C GLN A 29 11.91 -8.36 -6.33
N MET A 30 12.45 -9.40 -6.97
CA MET A 30 12.45 -10.74 -6.42
C MET A 30 13.65 -10.89 -5.49
N LYS A 31 13.51 -11.68 -4.43
CA LYS A 31 14.60 -11.99 -3.52
C LYS A 31 14.94 -13.47 -3.58
N ASP A 32 16.22 -13.76 -3.36
CA ASP A 32 16.67 -15.14 -3.20
C ASP A 32 15.96 -15.76 -2.00
N CYS A 33 15.39 -16.95 -2.21
CA CYS A 33 14.60 -17.70 -1.25
C CYS A 33 14.91 -19.20 -1.42
N GLN A 34 14.51 -20.00 -0.43
CA GLN A 34 14.66 -21.46 -0.48
C GLN A 34 13.28 -22.11 -0.39
N GLY A 35 12.91 -22.85 -1.43
CA GLY A 35 11.77 -23.77 -1.44
C GLY A 35 12.27 -25.21 -1.52
N VAL A 36 11.87 -25.93 -2.57
CA VAL A 36 12.45 -27.25 -2.95
C VAL A 36 13.93 -27.11 -3.37
N GLY A 37 14.38 -25.89 -3.71
CA GLY A 37 15.77 -25.52 -3.94
C GLY A 37 15.98 -24.00 -3.88
N PRO A 38 17.23 -23.52 -4.05
CA PRO A 38 17.51 -22.09 -4.18
C PRO A 38 16.83 -21.52 -5.43
N GLN A 39 16.05 -20.46 -5.25
CA GLN A 39 15.34 -19.78 -6.33
C GLN A 39 15.12 -18.31 -6.00
N LYS A 40 14.54 -17.56 -6.94
CA LYS A 40 14.03 -16.21 -6.70
C LYS A 40 12.53 -16.27 -6.46
N CYS A 41 12.06 -15.71 -5.35
CA CYS A 41 10.65 -15.62 -5.03
C CYS A 41 10.14 -14.20 -5.23
N LEU A 42 8.86 -14.08 -5.59
CA LEU A 42 8.14 -12.82 -5.48
C LEU A 42 8.02 -12.44 -4.01
N LEU A 43 8.01 -11.13 -3.73
CA LEU A 43 7.59 -10.61 -2.45
C LEU A 43 6.17 -10.10 -2.59
N VAL A 44 5.27 -10.57 -1.73
CA VAL A 44 3.85 -10.22 -1.76
C VAL A 44 3.37 -9.71 -0.41
N ARG A 45 2.33 -8.88 -0.43
CA ARG A 45 1.55 -8.49 0.76
C ARG A 45 0.08 -8.40 0.37
N GLU A 46 -0.80 -8.63 1.35
CA GLU A 46 -2.25 -8.69 1.13
C GLU A 46 -2.94 -7.35 1.34
N SER A 47 -2.33 -6.48 2.14
CA SER A 47 -2.71 -5.08 2.31
C SER A 47 -1.47 -4.20 2.24
N PRO A 48 -1.61 -2.88 2.00
CA PRO A 48 -0.50 -1.95 2.06
C PRO A 48 0.27 -2.01 3.39
N GLU A 49 -0.43 -2.27 4.50
CA GLU A 49 0.12 -2.28 5.85
C GLU A 49 0.73 -3.62 6.28
N ALA A 50 0.50 -4.69 5.52
CA ALA A 50 1.05 -6.00 5.83
C ALA A 50 2.53 -6.07 5.48
N GLU A 51 3.28 -6.81 6.30
CA GLU A 51 4.68 -7.14 6.05
C GLU A 51 4.84 -7.92 4.74
N TRP A 52 5.96 -7.69 4.05
CA TRP A 52 6.30 -8.43 2.84
C TRP A 52 6.61 -9.89 3.17
N GLN A 53 5.98 -10.80 2.43
CA GLN A 53 6.17 -12.23 2.57
C GLN A 53 6.69 -12.82 1.26
N PHE A 54 7.50 -13.87 1.36
CA PHE A 54 7.90 -14.63 0.20
C PHE A 54 6.70 -15.38 -0.38
N PHE A 55 6.52 -15.28 -1.69
CA PHE A 55 5.55 -16.05 -2.43
C PHE A 55 6.28 -17.13 -3.23
N TYR A 56 6.06 -18.37 -2.82
CA TYR A 56 6.76 -19.55 -3.35
C TYR A 56 6.03 -20.20 -4.52
N ASP A 57 4.77 -19.84 -4.75
CA ASP A 57 3.91 -20.39 -5.79
C ASP A 57 4.01 -19.60 -7.11
N GLN A 58 3.37 -20.13 -8.15
CA GLN A 58 3.17 -19.43 -9.42
C GLN A 58 1.75 -18.88 -9.51
N ILE A 59 1.61 -17.76 -10.22
CA ILE A 59 0.31 -17.17 -10.53
C ILE A 59 0.05 -17.38 -12.02
N GLU A 60 -0.87 -18.29 -12.36
CA GLU A 60 -1.22 -18.59 -13.75
C GLU A 60 -1.67 -17.33 -14.48
N GLY A 61 -1.02 -17.02 -15.60
CA GLY A 61 -1.32 -15.85 -16.44
C GLY A 61 -0.70 -14.53 -15.95
N PHE A 62 0.11 -14.54 -14.89
CA PHE A 62 0.89 -13.38 -14.46
C PHE A 62 2.36 -13.51 -14.86
N GLU A 63 2.84 -12.56 -15.65
CA GLU A 63 4.24 -12.44 -16.02
C GLU A 63 4.87 -11.26 -15.28
N TYR A 64 5.87 -11.56 -14.44
CA TYR A 64 6.58 -10.56 -13.68
C TYR A 64 7.67 -9.89 -14.51
N GLU A 65 7.65 -8.55 -14.55
CA GLU A 65 8.73 -7.72 -15.07
C GLU A 65 9.47 -7.04 -13.91
N GLU A 66 10.79 -7.23 -13.85
CA GLU A 66 11.64 -6.63 -12.83
C GLU A 66 11.59 -5.10 -12.88
N GLY A 67 11.62 -4.48 -11.70
CA GLY A 67 11.53 -3.03 -11.58
C GLY A 67 10.11 -2.50 -11.66
N TYR A 68 9.07 -3.32 -11.55
CA TYR A 68 7.68 -2.87 -11.46
C TYR A 68 6.99 -3.36 -10.19
N LYS A 69 6.28 -2.47 -9.49
CA LYS A 69 5.34 -2.83 -8.43
C LYS A 69 4.00 -3.14 -9.06
N TYR A 70 3.32 -4.17 -8.57
CA TYR A 70 2.01 -4.56 -9.06
C TYR A 70 0.98 -4.57 -7.95
N LYS A 71 -0.26 -4.23 -8.30
CA LYS A 71 -1.46 -4.60 -7.56
C LYS A 71 -2.29 -5.48 -8.49
N ILE A 72 -2.53 -6.72 -8.11
CA ILE A 72 -3.26 -7.68 -8.96
C ILE A 72 -4.45 -8.27 -8.20
N LYS A 73 -5.44 -8.75 -8.95
CA LYS A 73 -6.56 -9.53 -8.42
C LYS A 73 -6.40 -10.97 -8.90
N VAL A 74 -6.45 -11.93 -7.98
CA VAL A 74 -6.30 -13.36 -8.27
C VAL A 74 -7.50 -14.15 -7.76
N SER A 75 -7.81 -15.26 -8.42
CA SER A 75 -8.68 -16.31 -7.89
C SER A 75 -7.81 -17.40 -7.28
N ILE A 76 -8.20 -17.88 -6.10
CA ILE A 76 -7.54 -18.95 -5.36
C ILE A 76 -8.50 -20.13 -5.31
N SER A 77 -8.00 -21.31 -5.67
CA SER A 77 -8.75 -22.57 -5.60
C SER A 77 -7.89 -23.68 -5.00
N SER A 78 -8.50 -24.58 -4.25
CA SER A 78 -7.80 -25.75 -3.73
C SER A 78 -7.59 -26.81 -4.81
N ILE A 79 -6.42 -27.43 -4.82
CA ILE A 79 -6.08 -28.55 -5.69
C ILE A 79 -6.47 -29.84 -4.96
N LYS A 80 -7.31 -30.68 -5.58
CA LYS A 80 -7.86 -31.88 -4.94
C LYS A 80 -6.80 -32.93 -4.60
N ASN A 81 -5.77 -33.05 -5.43
CA ASN A 81 -4.63 -33.96 -5.25
C ASN A 81 -3.34 -33.19 -5.54
N PRO A 82 -2.82 -32.39 -4.60
CA PRO A 82 -1.56 -31.68 -4.80
C PRO A 82 -0.40 -32.68 -4.88
N LEU A 83 0.70 -32.24 -5.50
CA LEU A 83 1.96 -32.98 -5.43
C LEU A 83 2.46 -33.02 -3.98
N GLU A 84 3.24 -34.04 -3.63
CA GLU A 84 3.69 -34.31 -2.26
C GLU A 84 4.41 -33.11 -1.60
N ASP A 85 5.13 -32.32 -2.39
CA ASP A 85 5.82 -31.08 -1.98
C ASP A 85 5.22 -29.81 -2.61
N GLY A 86 4.04 -29.93 -3.26
CA GLY A 86 3.38 -28.83 -3.96
C GLY A 86 2.36 -28.11 -3.08
N SER A 87 2.14 -26.82 -3.37
CA SER A 87 1.06 -26.08 -2.72
C SER A 87 -0.30 -26.72 -2.99
N SER A 88 -1.15 -26.73 -1.96
CA SER A 88 -2.54 -27.15 -2.07
C SER A 88 -3.42 -26.08 -2.73
N LEU A 89 -2.85 -24.92 -3.06
CA LEU A 89 -3.54 -23.78 -3.63
C LEU A 89 -3.05 -23.51 -5.05
N GLN A 90 -4.00 -23.15 -5.93
CA GLN A 90 -3.74 -22.65 -7.26
C GLN A 90 -4.15 -21.18 -7.34
N TYR A 91 -3.24 -20.34 -7.84
CA TYR A 91 -3.48 -18.92 -8.06
C TYR A 91 -3.61 -18.65 -9.55
N LYS A 92 -4.70 -17.99 -9.95
CA LYS A 92 -4.91 -17.56 -11.33
C LYS A 92 -5.17 -16.06 -11.39
N LEU A 93 -4.46 -15.37 -12.27
CA LEU A 93 -4.64 -13.94 -12.49
C LEU A 93 -6.04 -13.69 -13.05
N ILE A 94 -6.79 -12.83 -12.38
CA ILE A 94 -8.04 -12.28 -12.90
C ILE A 94 -7.75 -10.98 -13.65
N LYS A 95 -7.00 -10.06 -13.02
CA LYS A 95 -6.61 -8.79 -13.64
C LYS A 95 -5.42 -8.14 -12.95
N VAL A 96 -4.64 -7.39 -13.72
CA VAL A 96 -3.69 -6.40 -13.18
C VAL A 96 -4.48 -5.12 -12.87
N ILE A 97 -4.50 -4.71 -11.61
CA ILE A 97 -5.16 -3.48 -11.16
C ILE A 97 -4.23 -2.28 -11.35
N SER A 98 -2.94 -2.45 -11.01
CA SER A 98 -1.89 -1.44 -11.21
C SER A 98 -0.58 -2.13 -11.57
N LYS A 99 0.19 -1.49 -12.46
CA LYS A 99 1.57 -1.83 -12.80
C LYS A 99 2.34 -0.51 -12.88
N GLN A 100 3.20 -0.26 -11.91
CA GLN A 100 3.97 0.98 -11.83
C GLN A 100 5.45 0.62 -11.89
N LYS A 101 6.18 1.22 -12.84
CA LYS A 101 7.63 1.09 -12.85
C LYS A 101 8.12 1.69 -11.55
N ASN A 102 8.75 0.87 -10.70
CA ASN A 102 9.52 1.39 -9.61
C ASN A 102 10.60 2.24 -10.27
N GLN A 103 10.42 3.56 -10.21
CA GLN A 103 11.47 4.48 -10.59
C GLN A 103 12.54 4.29 -9.53
N SER A 104 13.40 3.31 -9.79
CA SER A 104 14.54 3.05 -8.95
C SER A 104 15.33 4.34 -8.88
N ILE A 105 15.33 4.95 -7.70
CA ILE A 105 16.32 5.93 -7.29
C ILE A 105 17.74 5.32 -7.43
N ALA A 106 17.84 3.99 -7.58
CA ALA A 106 19.06 3.22 -7.79
C ALA A 106 19.81 3.42 -9.13
N GLN A 107 19.46 4.41 -9.98
CA GLN A 107 20.38 4.88 -11.04
C GLN A 107 20.75 6.37 -10.94
N ASN A 108 20.41 7.08 -9.85
CA ASN A 108 20.97 8.40 -9.55
C ASN A 108 21.14 8.61 -8.03
N THR A 109 21.98 7.76 -7.44
CA THR A 109 22.40 7.84 -6.04
C THR A 109 23.35 9.01 -5.84
N SER A 110 22.82 10.23 -5.65
CA SER A 110 23.41 11.31 -4.82
C SER A 110 22.69 12.67 -4.91
N GLU A 111 21.90 12.95 -5.96
CA GLU A 111 21.38 14.33 -6.16
C GLU A 111 19.85 14.50 -6.10
N LYS A 112 19.02 13.47 -6.32
CA LYS A 112 17.54 13.62 -6.28
C LYS A 112 16.85 13.28 -4.96
N GLN A 113 17.53 12.64 -4.01
CA GLN A 113 17.00 12.35 -2.66
C GLN A 113 17.12 13.54 -1.68
N ASN A 114 17.82 14.60 -2.07
CA ASN A 114 18.15 15.72 -1.19
C ASN A 114 17.06 16.81 -1.09
N ASP A 115 16.02 16.74 -1.94
CA ASP A 115 15.01 17.79 -2.15
C ASP A 115 13.56 17.31 -1.88
N LEU A 116 13.40 16.23 -1.11
CA LEU A 116 12.08 15.83 -0.60
C LEU A 116 11.80 16.53 0.73
N GLU A 117 10.59 17.06 0.87
CA GLU A 117 10.04 17.56 2.12
C GLU A 117 8.62 17.02 2.28
N PHE A 118 8.31 16.50 3.46
CA PHE A 118 6.98 16.06 3.85
C PHE A 118 6.37 17.08 4.79
N GLU A 119 5.16 17.53 4.49
CA GLU A 119 4.36 18.36 5.39
C GLU A 119 3.01 17.68 5.64
N TYR A 120 2.67 17.49 6.91
CA TYR A 120 1.37 17.04 7.35
C TYR A 120 0.70 18.16 8.14
N GLU A 121 -0.58 18.41 7.88
CA GLU A 121 -1.34 19.41 8.63
C GLU A 121 -2.71 18.85 8.98
N ALA A 122 -3.09 18.98 10.24
CA ALA A 122 -4.40 18.63 10.75
C ALA A 122 -4.97 19.78 11.58
N LEU A 123 -6.19 20.22 11.26
CA LEU A 123 -6.81 21.36 11.93
C LEU A 123 -8.32 21.21 12.10
N SER A 124 -8.82 21.73 13.22
CA SER A 124 -10.25 21.93 13.50
C SER A 124 -10.42 23.26 14.23
N ARG A 125 -11.64 23.57 14.73
CA ARG A 125 -11.89 24.82 15.47
C ARG A 125 -10.99 25.00 16.70
N GLY A 126 -10.74 23.93 17.45
CA GLY A 126 -9.95 23.93 18.69
C GLY A 126 -8.65 23.12 18.64
N TYR A 127 -8.31 22.54 17.49
CA TYR A 127 -7.12 21.71 17.32
C TYR A 127 -6.28 22.20 16.14
N PHE A 128 -4.97 22.18 16.30
CA PHE A 128 -4.01 22.40 15.23
C PHE A 128 -2.79 21.53 15.48
N PHE A 129 -2.36 20.83 14.44
CA PHE A 129 -1.10 20.14 14.39
C PHE A 129 -0.50 20.28 13.01
N LYS A 130 0.79 20.55 12.94
CA LYS A 130 1.54 20.55 11.70
C LYS A 130 2.88 19.89 11.92
N ALA A 131 3.26 18.99 11.02
CA ALA A 131 4.58 18.39 10.97
C ALA A 131 5.28 18.77 9.67
N LYS A 132 6.57 19.03 9.74
CA LYS A 132 7.47 19.22 8.60
C LYS A 132 8.68 18.32 8.78
N ILE A 133 8.98 17.51 7.78
CA ILE A 133 10.12 16.58 7.81
C ILE A 133 10.91 16.73 6.52
N ASP A 134 12.21 17.00 6.67
CA ASP A 134 13.20 16.91 5.60
C ASP A 134 14.33 15.96 6.02
N LYS A 135 15.35 15.84 5.18
CA LYS A 135 16.49 14.94 5.43
C LYS A 135 17.29 15.27 6.70
N ASN A 136 17.16 16.48 7.22
CA ASN A 136 17.93 16.98 8.35
C ASN A 136 17.09 17.03 9.62
N THR A 137 15.81 17.40 9.53
CA THR A 137 15.01 17.78 10.69
C THR A 137 13.58 17.24 10.64
N ILE A 138 13.06 16.93 11.82
CA ILE A 138 11.64 16.67 12.09
C ILE A 138 11.16 17.81 12.97
N THR A 139 10.20 18.60 12.49
CA THR A 139 9.62 19.73 13.22
C THR A 139 8.12 19.56 13.37
N SER A 140 7.58 19.75 14.58
CA SER A 140 6.14 19.80 14.83
C SER A 140 5.71 21.17 15.37
N PHE A 141 4.45 21.54 15.12
CA PHE A 141 3.82 22.77 15.57
C PHE A 141 2.42 22.48 16.11
N LYS A 142 2.08 23.03 17.28
CA LYS A 142 0.76 22.86 17.93
C LYS A 142 -0.13 24.09 17.92
N ASP A 143 0.35 25.20 17.37
CA ASP A 143 -0.42 26.43 17.22
C ASP A 143 -0.38 26.96 15.79
N ARG A 144 -1.47 27.63 15.40
CA ARG A 144 -1.65 28.17 14.04
C ARG A 144 -0.64 29.27 13.67
N ASN A 145 -0.02 29.91 14.67
CA ASN A 145 1.00 30.94 14.44
C ASN A 145 2.41 30.34 14.32
N LEU A 146 2.55 29.01 14.47
CA LEU A 146 3.80 28.27 14.34
C LEU A 146 4.87 28.66 15.38
N ASN A 147 4.45 29.20 16.53
CA ASN A 147 5.36 29.67 17.58
C ASN A 147 5.81 28.53 18.51
N ASN A 148 4.91 27.59 18.79
CA ASN A 148 5.13 26.41 19.62
C ASN A 148 5.71 25.29 18.75
N LYS A 149 6.95 25.52 18.29
CA LYS A 149 7.70 24.56 17.48
C LYS A 149 8.57 23.66 18.37
N VAL A 150 8.55 22.36 18.09
CA VAL A 150 9.51 21.40 18.63
C VAL A 150 10.25 20.79 17.45
N SER A 151 11.56 20.58 17.58
CA SER A 151 12.40 20.08 16.49
C SER A 151 13.43 19.11 17.01
N LYS A 152 13.69 18.05 16.25
CA LYS A 152 14.84 17.16 16.42
C LYS A 152 15.51 16.87 15.09
N ASP A 153 16.71 16.31 15.14
CA ASP A 153 17.39 15.81 13.95
C ASP A 153 16.64 14.60 13.38
N CYS A 154 16.49 14.55 12.05
CA CYS A 154 15.98 13.38 11.36
C CYS A 154 17.09 12.35 11.22
N SER A 155 16.93 11.17 11.83
CA SER A 155 17.92 10.11 11.66
C SER A 155 17.94 9.61 10.21
N LYS A 156 19.10 9.13 9.75
CA LYS A 156 19.23 8.53 8.42
C LYS A 156 18.29 7.33 8.22
N SER A 157 18.02 6.57 9.29
CA SER A 157 17.11 5.42 9.26
C SER A 157 15.66 5.87 9.07
N ASP A 158 15.22 6.88 9.82
CA ASP A 158 13.88 7.44 9.72
C ASP A 158 13.66 8.08 8.34
N TRP A 159 14.65 8.83 7.86
CA TRP A 159 14.62 9.43 6.53
C TRP A 159 14.50 8.37 5.43
N ASN A 160 15.35 7.34 5.47
CA ASN A 160 15.29 6.24 4.49
C ASN A 160 13.94 5.50 4.52
N THR A 161 13.33 5.36 5.69
CA THR A 161 12.00 4.75 5.85
C THR A 161 10.94 5.61 5.17
N LEU A 162 10.93 6.92 5.43
CA LEU A 162 10.01 7.86 4.76
C LEU A 162 10.18 7.86 3.25
N LEU A 163 11.42 7.84 2.75
CA LEU A 163 11.71 7.73 1.32
C LEU A 163 11.13 6.43 0.73
N SER A 164 11.37 5.29 1.38
CA SER A 164 10.85 4.00 0.92
C SER A 164 9.32 3.95 0.90
N LEU A 165 8.65 4.57 1.86
CA LEU A 165 7.19 4.66 1.90
C LEU A 165 6.65 5.60 0.81
N ALA A 166 7.36 6.69 0.54
CA ALA A 166 7.00 7.63 -0.52
C ALA A 166 7.22 7.06 -1.93
N GLU A 167 8.16 6.14 -2.12
CA GLU A 167 8.39 5.45 -3.41
C GLU A 167 7.20 4.60 -3.89
N ASP A 168 6.29 4.20 -3.00
CA ASP A 168 5.07 3.45 -3.35
C ASP A 168 3.94 4.38 -3.84
N ILE A 169 4.09 5.70 -3.71
CA ILE A 169 2.99 6.66 -3.85
C ILE A 169 3.10 7.42 -5.18
N GLU A 170 2.01 7.43 -5.95
CA GLU A 170 1.90 8.24 -7.16
C GLU A 170 1.56 9.70 -6.81
N LEU A 171 2.59 10.54 -6.66
CA LEU A 171 2.46 11.92 -6.20
C LEU A 171 1.47 12.77 -7.04
N THR A 172 1.39 12.53 -8.35
CA THR A 172 0.47 13.25 -9.25
C THR A 172 -1.00 12.94 -8.98
N GLU A 173 -1.30 11.77 -8.40
CA GLU A 173 -2.67 11.32 -8.12
C GLU A 173 -3.11 11.62 -6.68
N LEU A 174 -2.24 12.18 -5.83
CA LEU A 174 -2.55 12.50 -4.42
C LEU A 174 -3.86 13.29 -4.25
N SER A 175 -4.08 14.28 -5.12
CA SER A 175 -5.27 15.14 -5.08
C SER A 175 -6.58 14.40 -5.40
N LYS A 176 -6.50 13.19 -5.97
CA LYS A 176 -7.64 12.36 -6.38
C LYS A 176 -7.94 11.23 -5.40
N LEU A 177 -7.09 11.02 -4.40
CA LEU A 177 -7.31 9.98 -3.40
C LEU A 177 -8.60 10.24 -2.63
N LYS A 178 -9.35 9.17 -2.37
CA LYS A 178 -10.62 9.25 -1.64
C LYS A 178 -10.36 9.05 -0.16
N ALA A 179 -10.90 9.95 0.67
CA ALA A 179 -10.91 9.77 2.11
C ALA A 179 -11.73 8.52 2.47
N PRO A 180 -11.27 7.68 3.43
CA PRO A 180 -12.05 6.54 3.91
C PRO A 180 -13.34 6.96 4.63
N GLY A 181 -13.27 8.08 5.35
CA GLY A 181 -14.36 8.64 6.15
C GLY A 181 -14.70 10.10 5.82
N GLU A 182 -15.70 10.60 6.53
CA GLU A 182 -16.27 11.95 6.41
C GLU A 182 -16.51 12.63 7.77
N LYS A 183 -15.91 12.10 8.85
CA LYS A 183 -16.10 12.60 10.23
C LYS A 183 -15.73 14.08 10.36
N ARG A 184 -14.79 14.58 9.56
CA ARG A 184 -14.42 16.01 9.50
C ARG A 184 -15.61 16.93 9.19
N PHE A 185 -16.62 16.45 8.45
CA PHE A 185 -17.82 17.23 8.14
C PHE A 185 -18.84 17.28 9.27
N PHE A 186 -18.68 16.44 10.31
CA PHE A 186 -19.60 16.33 11.45
C PHE A 186 -18.89 16.58 12.79
N ASP A 187 -17.78 17.33 12.78
CA ASP A 187 -16.95 17.65 13.96
C ASP A 187 -16.41 16.40 14.71
N GLY A 188 -16.34 15.26 14.02
CA GLY A 188 -15.84 13.99 14.58
C GLY A 188 -14.35 13.74 14.34
N ALA A 189 -13.70 14.56 13.51
CA ALA A 189 -12.26 14.52 13.26
C ALA A 189 -11.76 15.88 12.76
N ALA A 190 -10.47 16.17 12.93
CA ALA A 190 -9.84 17.32 12.28
C ALA A 190 -9.70 17.08 10.77
N HIS A 191 -9.71 18.16 9.98
CA HIS A 191 -9.37 18.09 8.56
C HIS A 191 -7.87 17.90 8.42
N ALA A 192 -7.45 16.87 7.69
CA ALA A 192 -6.05 16.56 7.46
C ALA A 192 -5.68 16.62 5.96
N ILE A 193 -4.45 17.04 5.70
CA ILE A 193 -3.81 17.01 4.38
C ILE A 193 -2.36 16.53 4.50
N LEU A 194 -1.89 15.83 3.46
CA LEU A 194 -0.48 15.53 3.22
C LEU A 194 0.01 16.37 2.05
N LYS A 195 1.18 16.98 2.22
CA LYS A 195 1.94 17.62 1.14
C LYS A 195 3.29 16.94 1.00
N VAL A 196 3.68 16.69 -0.24
CA VAL A 196 5.01 16.19 -0.58
C VAL A 196 5.62 17.17 -1.56
N THR A 197 6.72 17.80 -1.19
CA THR A 197 7.51 18.65 -2.09
C THR A 197 8.67 17.83 -2.63
N SER A 198 8.85 17.83 -3.94
CA SER A 198 9.98 17.19 -4.63
C SER A 198 10.60 18.20 -5.59
N GLY A 199 11.79 18.68 -5.26
CA GLY A 199 12.39 19.84 -5.94
C GLY A 199 11.47 21.06 -5.81
N ASN A 200 11.10 21.67 -6.94
CA ASN A 200 10.26 22.87 -6.94
C ASN A 200 8.75 22.57 -7.03
N LYS A 201 8.33 21.31 -6.97
CA LYS A 201 6.92 20.94 -7.14
C LYS A 201 6.35 20.35 -5.86
N THR A 202 5.26 20.94 -5.39
CA THR A 202 4.49 20.45 -4.25
C THR A 202 3.23 19.74 -4.74
N TYR A 203 3.03 18.53 -4.23
CA TYR A 203 1.87 17.69 -4.45
C TYR A 203 1.04 17.66 -3.18
N ILE A 204 -0.27 17.85 -3.29
CA ILE A 204 -1.18 17.98 -2.15
C ILE A 204 -2.26 16.92 -2.27
N SER A 205 -2.53 16.21 -1.18
CA SER A 205 -3.62 15.23 -1.12
C SER A 205 -4.99 15.91 -1.13
N ALA A 206 -6.04 15.15 -1.45
CA ALA A 206 -7.39 15.52 -1.02
C ALA A 206 -7.45 15.62 0.53
N ASN A 207 -8.44 16.35 1.05
CA ASN A 207 -8.69 16.40 2.49
C ASN A 207 -9.24 15.06 2.98
N PHE A 208 -8.75 14.58 4.12
CA PHE A 208 -9.23 13.38 4.80
C PHE A 208 -9.38 13.63 6.30
N ASP A 209 -9.91 12.65 7.03
CA ASP A 209 -10.09 12.74 8.48
C ASP A 209 -8.72 12.50 9.17
N HIS A 210 -8.30 13.37 10.08
CA HIS A 210 -7.11 13.13 10.90
C HIS A 210 -7.25 11.78 11.65
N GLY A 211 -6.20 10.95 11.57
CA GLY A 211 -6.20 9.57 12.09
C GLY A 211 -6.80 8.52 11.14
N ASP A 212 -7.34 8.91 9.99
CA ASP A 212 -7.92 8.00 8.99
C ASP A 212 -7.56 8.43 7.54
N PRO A 213 -6.27 8.37 7.16
CA PRO A 213 -5.81 8.69 5.81
C PRO A 213 -6.23 7.64 4.77
N PRO A 214 -6.32 8.01 3.47
CA PRO A 214 -6.48 7.04 2.38
C PRO A 214 -5.44 5.92 2.43
N ASP A 215 -5.86 4.69 2.12
CA ASP A 215 -5.03 3.47 2.21
C ASP A 215 -3.71 3.61 1.44
N GLU A 216 -3.72 4.31 0.30
CA GLU A 216 -2.54 4.52 -0.53
C GLU A 216 -1.43 5.32 0.17
N ILE A 217 -1.77 6.20 1.11
CA ILE A 217 -0.79 7.07 1.81
C ILE A 217 -0.71 6.78 3.31
N LYS A 218 -1.47 5.80 3.79
CA LYS A 218 -1.66 5.52 5.22
C LYS A 218 -0.36 5.23 5.95
N LEU A 219 0.50 4.39 5.38
CA LEU A 219 1.80 4.08 5.99
C LEU A 219 2.70 5.31 6.10
N LEU A 220 2.80 6.13 5.04
CA LEU A 220 3.61 7.34 5.06
C LEU A 220 3.08 8.33 6.10
N VAL A 221 1.77 8.58 6.13
CA VAL A 221 1.13 9.49 7.09
C VAL A 221 1.35 9.02 8.53
N ASN A 222 1.16 7.72 8.80
CA ASN A 222 1.37 7.16 10.13
C ASN A 222 2.84 7.28 10.57
N GLN A 223 3.79 7.07 9.66
CA GLN A 223 5.21 7.25 9.95
C GLN A 223 5.55 8.72 10.25
N ILE A 224 5.02 9.67 9.46
CA ILE A 224 5.21 11.11 9.71
C ILE A 224 4.68 11.49 11.09
N LEU A 225 3.47 11.06 11.44
CA LEU A 225 2.85 11.33 12.73
C LEU A 225 3.66 10.73 13.88
N SER A 226 4.00 9.44 13.81
CA SER A 226 4.82 8.75 14.82
C SER A 226 6.15 9.48 15.06
N LEU A 227 6.85 9.85 13.99
CA LEU A 227 8.11 10.57 14.09
C LEU A 227 7.96 11.96 14.70
N SER A 228 6.86 12.65 14.41
CA SER A 228 6.63 14.04 14.82
C SER A 228 6.02 14.18 16.21
N GLU A 229 5.22 13.20 16.65
CA GLU A 229 4.66 13.15 18.01
C GLU A 229 5.69 12.64 19.02
N SER A 230 6.65 11.79 18.59
CA SER A 230 7.73 11.30 19.45
C SER A 230 8.78 12.34 19.85
N ILE A 231 8.68 13.57 19.35
CA ILE A 231 9.62 14.66 19.66
C ILE A 231 9.11 15.55 20.79
N GLU A 232 7.86 15.33 21.21
CA GLU A 232 7.15 16.09 22.23
C GLU A 232 7.55 15.72 23.66
#